data_AF-A0A0G0AW73-F1
#
_entry.id   AF-A0A0G0AW73-F1
#
_cell.length_a   1.000
_cell.length_b   1.000
_cell.length_c   1.000
_cell.angle_alpha   90.00
_cell.angle_beta   90.00
_cell.angle_gamma   90.00
#
_symmetry.space_group_name_H-M   'P 1'
#
loop_
_entity.id
_entity.type
_entity.pdbx_description
1 polymer ?
#
loop_
_entity_poly.entity_id
_entity_poly.type
_entity_poly.pdbx_seq_one_letter_code
_entity_poly.pdbx_strand_id
1 'polypeptide(L)'
;KLGDFLVVIVNNDQQVKLKGSVPFMSEKERVEIIQDIKHVDAVFLSIDDYAEGSHAPISKSLEAVAQQYKGDIVFAKGGDRNSDNIPESEKKVCQKYGIRIINNVGGDKVQSSSMLLGGVIKAQKA
;
A
#
# COMPACT_ATOMS: atom_id res chain seq x y z
N LYS A 1 -5.21 17.72 -3.35
CA LYS A 1 -6.41 16.83 -3.36
C LYS A 1 -6.46 16.15 -4.74
N LEU A 2 -6.58 14.82 -4.82
CA LEU A 2 -6.49 14.05 -6.09
C LEU A 2 -7.83 13.45 -6.56
N GLY A 3 -8.86 13.52 -5.73
CA GLY A 3 -10.20 13.01 -6.00
C GLY A 3 -11.12 13.31 -4.82
N ASP A 4 -12.37 12.86 -4.91
CA ASP A 4 -13.42 13.08 -3.91
C ASP A 4 -13.69 11.87 -3.01
N PHE A 5 -13.13 10.70 -3.35
CA PHE A 5 -13.27 9.46 -2.59
C PHE A 5 -11.91 8.76 -2.50
N LEU A 6 -11.52 8.30 -1.31
CA LEU A 6 -10.25 7.62 -1.04
C LEU A 6 -10.49 6.18 -0.56
N VAL A 7 -10.05 5.22 -1.39
CA VAL A 7 -9.91 3.81 -1.01
C VAL A 7 -8.46 3.55 -0.63
N VAL A 8 -8.21 2.99 0.56
CA VAL A 8 -6.88 2.55 0.98
C VAL A 8 -6.81 1.03 0.93
N ILE A 9 -5.92 0.50 0.07
CA ILE A 9 -5.62 -0.94 0.04
C ILE A 9 -4.57 -1.25 1.11
N VAL A 10 -4.92 -2.10 2.07
CA VAL A 10 -4.04 -2.53 3.15
C VAL A 10 -3.48 -3.91 2.81
N ASN A 11 -2.15 -4.07 2.78
CA ASN A 11 -1.54 -5.39 2.55
C ASN A 11 -2.02 -6.41 3.60
N ASN A 12 -2.27 -7.66 3.25
CA ASN A 12 -2.57 -8.71 4.22
C ASN A 12 -1.29 -9.22 4.93
N ASP A 13 -1.46 -10.05 5.95
CA ASP A 13 -0.34 -10.60 6.73
C ASP A 13 0.53 -11.57 5.92
N GLN A 14 0.00 -12.19 4.85
CA GLN A 14 0.81 -12.99 3.93
C GLN A 14 1.79 -12.11 3.13
N GLN A 15 1.36 -10.94 2.66
CA GLN A 15 2.23 -9.99 1.99
C GLN A 15 3.31 -9.40 2.93
N VAL A 16 3.01 -9.25 4.22
CA VAL A 16 4.01 -8.88 5.24
C VAL A 16 5.10 -9.95 5.34
N LYS A 17 4.71 -11.25 5.35
CA LYS A 17 5.64 -12.38 5.32
C LYS A 17 6.45 -12.43 4.03
N LEU A 18 5.82 -12.25 2.87
CA LEU A 18 6.48 -12.24 1.56
C LEU A 18 7.54 -11.14 1.46
N LYS A 19 7.27 -9.96 2.03
CA LYS A 19 8.26 -8.87 2.09
C LYS A 19 9.41 -9.14 3.08
N GLY A 20 9.31 -10.16 3.92
CA GLY A 20 10.29 -10.45 4.98
C GLY A 20 10.36 -9.36 6.05
N SER A 21 9.34 -8.50 6.16
CA SER A 21 9.27 -7.46 7.18
C SER A 21 8.88 -8.03 8.54
N VAL A 22 9.36 -7.41 9.63
CA VAL A 22 9.00 -7.82 11.00
C VAL A 22 7.49 -7.62 11.20
N PRO A 23 6.72 -8.69 11.50
CA PRO A 23 5.31 -8.55 11.81
C PRO A 23 5.17 -7.92 13.20
N PHE A 24 4.60 -6.71 13.25
CA PHE A 24 4.41 -5.97 14.50
C PHE A 24 2.93 -5.67 14.80
N MET A 25 2.06 -5.77 13.79
CA MET A 25 0.64 -5.45 13.89
C MET A 25 -0.13 -6.31 12.87
N SER A 26 -1.20 -6.94 13.33
CA SER A 26 -2.05 -7.80 12.51
C SER A 26 -2.78 -7.02 11.42
N GLU A 27 -3.18 -7.69 10.35
CA GLU A 27 -3.98 -7.06 9.29
C GLU A 27 -5.28 -6.45 9.78
N LYS A 28 -5.92 -7.07 10.80
CA LYS A 28 -7.15 -6.56 11.41
C LYS A 28 -6.92 -5.19 12.06
N GLU A 29 -5.89 -5.09 12.90
CA GLU A 29 -5.52 -3.82 13.56
C GLU A 29 -5.12 -2.76 12.52
N ARG A 30 -4.38 -3.15 11.47
CA ARG A 30 -3.99 -2.23 10.40
C ARG A 30 -5.21 -1.70 9.64
N VAL A 31 -6.22 -2.53 9.39
CA VAL A 31 -7.47 -2.09 8.75
C VAL A 31 -8.23 -1.13 9.66
N GLU A 32 -8.40 -1.47 10.94
CA GLU A 32 -9.11 -0.64 11.92
C GLU A 32 -8.49 0.76 12.04
N ILE A 33 -7.16 0.85 12.20
CA ILE A 33 -6.46 2.12 12.29
C ILE A 33 -6.63 2.97 11.03
N ILE A 34 -6.50 2.36 9.84
CA ILE A 34 -6.59 3.08 8.58
C ILE A 34 -8.02 3.58 8.33
N GLN A 35 -9.03 2.80 8.73
CA GLN A 35 -10.43 3.16 8.59
C GLN A 35 -10.81 4.41 9.40
N ASP A 36 -10.14 4.65 10.52
CA ASP A 36 -10.39 5.80 11.40
C ASP A 36 -9.61 7.07 11.01
N ILE A 37 -8.79 7.03 9.96
CA ILE A 37 -8.08 8.22 9.47
C ILE A 37 -9.07 9.17 8.79
N LYS A 38 -9.10 10.42 9.27
CA LYS A 38 -9.88 11.50 8.65
C LYS A 38 -9.54 11.60 7.15
N HIS A 39 -10.56 11.45 6.30
CA HIS A 39 -10.52 11.42 4.82
C HIS A 39 -10.26 10.07 4.17
N VAL A 40 -10.21 8.96 4.91
CA VAL A 40 -10.35 7.63 4.33
C VAL A 40 -11.83 7.29 4.23
N ASP A 41 -12.32 7.03 3.02
CA ASP A 41 -13.73 6.70 2.79
C ASP A 41 -13.97 5.19 2.78
N ALA A 42 -12.98 4.41 2.37
CA ALA A 42 -13.03 2.95 2.42
C ALA A 42 -11.65 2.32 2.61
N VAL A 43 -11.64 1.16 3.25
CA VAL A 43 -10.46 0.30 3.36
C VAL A 43 -10.72 -1.02 2.66
N PHE A 44 -9.76 -1.46 1.86
CA PHE A 44 -9.79 -2.75 1.17
C PHE A 44 -8.62 -3.61 1.66
N LEU A 45 -8.90 -4.69 2.38
CA LEU A 45 -7.87 -5.65 2.74
C LEU A 45 -7.43 -6.40 1.47
N SER A 46 -6.13 -6.38 1.19
CA SER A 46 -5.58 -6.95 -0.02
C SER A 46 -5.82 -8.46 -0.09
N ILE A 47 -6.23 -8.92 -1.27
CA ILE A 47 -6.45 -10.34 -1.61
C ILE A 47 -5.25 -10.97 -2.33
N ASP A 48 -4.14 -10.24 -2.42
CA ASP A 48 -2.92 -10.68 -3.11
C ASP A 48 -2.05 -11.54 -2.18
N ASP A 49 -1.51 -12.62 -2.71
CA ASP A 49 -0.86 -13.70 -1.97
C ASP A 49 0.46 -14.15 -2.61
N TYR A 50 1.01 -13.33 -3.51
CA TYR A 50 2.19 -13.66 -4.31
C TYR A 50 3.24 -12.53 -4.28
N ALA A 51 4.46 -12.85 -4.69
CA ALA A 51 5.55 -11.90 -4.83
C ALA A 51 5.92 -11.69 -6.31
N GLU A 52 6.39 -10.50 -6.63
CA GLU A 52 6.96 -10.14 -7.93
C GLU A 52 8.35 -9.53 -7.69
N GLY A 53 9.39 -10.36 -7.84
CA GLY A 53 10.73 -10.00 -7.41
C GLY A 53 10.78 -9.74 -5.90
N SER A 54 11.22 -8.53 -5.51
CA SER A 54 11.27 -8.10 -4.10
C SER A 54 9.98 -7.43 -3.60
N HIS A 55 8.95 -7.37 -4.44
CA HIS A 55 7.69 -6.71 -4.13
C HIS A 55 6.62 -7.73 -3.74
N ALA A 56 5.73 -7.35 -2.82
CA ALA A 56 4.42 -7.98 -2.69
C ALA A 56 3.38 -7.03 -3.31
N PRO A 57 3.01 -7.27 -4.58
CA PRO A 57 2.09 -6.42 -5.33
C PRO A 57 0.66 -6.48 -4.80
N ILE A 58 -0.15 -5.52 -5.22
CA ILE A 58 -1.59 -5.43 -4.92
C ILE A 58 -2.46 -5.49 -6.19
N SER A 59 -2.00 -6.16 -7.24
CA SER A 59 -2.62 -6.04 -8.57
C SER A 59 -4.05 -6.62 -8.61
N LYS A 60 -4.31 -7.76 -7.94
CA LYS A 60 -5.66 -8.36 -7.85
C LYS A 60 -6.60 -7.44 -7.08
N SER A 61 -6.10 -6.86 -5.99
CA SER A 61 -6.87 -5.92 -5.16
C SER A 61 -7.17 -4.62 -5.91
N LEU A 62 -6.19 -4.07 -6.62
CA LEU A 62 -6.35 -2.87 -7.44
C LEU A 62 -7.38 -3.09 -8.55
N GLU A 63 -7.37 -4.25 -9.20
CA GLU A 63 -8.38 -4.63 -10.19
C GLU A 63 -9.77 -4.73 -9.57
N ALA A 64 -9.92 -5.38 -8.41
CA ALA A 64 -11.19 -5.49 -7.72
C ALA A 64 -11.77 -4.11 -7.35
N VAL A 65 -10.94 -3.20 -6.83
CA VAL A 65 -11.32 -1.83 -6.53
C VAL A 65 -11.73 -1.09 -7.82
N ALA A 66 -10.96 -1.23 -8.90
CA ALA A 66 -11.27 -0.57 -10.17
C ALA A 66 -12.54 -1.08 -10.85
N GLN A 67 -12.92 -2.33 -10.60
CA GLN A 67 -14.19 -2.89 -11.07
C GLN A 67 -15.38 -2.37 -10.24
N GLN A 68 -15.18 -2.26 -8.92
CA GLN A 68 -16.20 -1.84 -7.96
C GLN A 68 -16.57 -0.35 -8.09
N TYR A 69 -15.57 0.52 -8.19
CA TYR A 69 -15.77 1.96 -8.28
C TYR A 69 -15.75 2.44 -9.73
N LYS A 70 -16.55 3.47 -10.05
CA LYS A 70 -16.65 4.05 -11.39
C LYS A 70 -16.07 5.46 -11.41
N GLY A 71 -15.59 5.90 -12.57
CA GLY A 71 -15.03 7.24 -12.78
C GLY A 71 -13.51 7.23 -12.94
N ASP A 72 -12.91 8.41 -12.85
CA ASP A 72 -11.46 8.60 -12.98
C ASP A 72 -10.73 8.07 -11.75
N ILE A 73 -9.96 7.00 -11.92
CA ILE A 73 -9.19 6.40 -10.84
C ILE A 73 -7.74 6.89 -10.89
N VAL A 74 -7.23 7.28 -9.72
CA VAL A 74 -5.83 7.64 -9.52
C VAL A 74 -5.19 6.63 -8.57
N PHE A 75 -4.11 5.98 -8.99
CA PHE A 75 -3.27 5.19 -8.11
C PHE A 75 -2.18 6.08 -7.52
N ALA A 76 -2.36 6.49 -6.27
CA ALA A 76 -1.46 7.37 -5.53
C ALA A 76 -0.33 6.57 -4.84
N LYS A 77 0.93 6.92 -5.12
CA LYS A 77 2.12 6.34 -4.49
C LYS A 77 2.85 7.42 -3.70
N GLY A 78 3.00 7.21 -2.40
CA GLY A 78 3.77 8.12 -1.54
C GLY A 78 5.27 7.82 -1.50
N GLY A 79 6.02 8.81 -1.01
CA GLY A 79 7.46 8.78 -0.82
C GLY A 79 8.28 9.16 -2.06
N ASP A 80 9.59 9.00 -1.91
CA ASP A 80 10.71 9.19 -2.85
C ASP A 80 10.72 8.18 -4.01
N ARG A 81 9.58 7.56 -4.33
CA ARG A 81 9.49 6.51 -5.33
C ARG A 81 9.40 7.11 -6.74
N ASN A 82 10.49 6.97 -7.49
CA ASN A 82 10.47 7.10 -8.94
C ASN A 82 9.54 6.03 -9.55
N SER A 83 8.89 6.35 -10.68
CA SER A 83 7.96 5.50 -11.43
C SER A 83 8.47 4.09 -11.76
N ASP A 84 9.78 3.88 -11.65
CA ASP A 84 10.46 2.62 -11.99
C ASP A 84 10.22 1.51 -10.96
N ASN A 85 9.67 1.82 -9.78
CA ASN A 85 9.53 0.88 -8.66
C ASN A 85 8.11 0.35 -8.44
N ILE A 86 7.26 0.40 -9.48
CA ILE A 86 5.91 -0.17 -9.47
C ILE A 86 5.96 -1.56 -10.12
N PRO A 87 5.46 -2.63 -9.46
CA PRO A 87 5.34 -3.96 -10.05
C PRO A 87 4.66 -3.93 -11.43
N GLU A 88 5.16 -4.73 -12.36
CA GLU A 88 4.65 -4.84 -13.72
C GLU A 88 3.18 -5.31 -13.72
N SER A 89 2.81 -6.18 -12.78
CA SER A 89 1.41 -6.59 -12.59
C SER A 89 0.47 -5.41 -12.24
N GLU A 90 0.91 -4.45 -11.42
CA GLU A 90 0.13 -3.25 -11.10
C GLU A 90 0.03 -2.30 -12.30
N LYS A 91 1.11 -2.15 -13.09
CA LYS A 91 1.12 -1.34 -14.32
C LYS A 91 0.12 -1.88 -15.35
N LYS A 92 0.05 -3.20 -15.54
CA LYS A 92 -0.90 -3.84 -16.46
C LYS A 92 -2.35 -3.57 -16.05
N VAL A 93 -2.66 -3.64 -14.75
CA VAL A 93 -3.99 -3.28 -14.24
C VAL A 93 -4.28 -1.80 -14.50
N CYS A 94 -3.33 -0.91 -14.21
CA CYS A 94 -3.51 0.51 -14.47
C CYS A 94 -3.79 0.80 -15.94
N GLN A 95 -3.03 0.19 -16.86
CA GLN A 95 -3.25 0.34 -18.31
C GLN A 95 -4.62 -0.21 -18.73
N LYS A 96 -5.01 -1.40 -18.24
CA LYS A 96 -6.28 -2.06 -18.57
C LYS A 96 -7.49 -1.21 -18.18
N TYR A 97 -7.42 -0.53 -17.03
CA TYR A 97 -8.53 0.24 -16.46
C TYR A 97 -8.39 1.76 -16.64
N GLY A 98 -7.38 2.24 -17.38
CA GLY A 98 -7.14 3.67 -17.58
C GLY A 98 -6.79 4.42 -16.29
N ILE A 99 -6.19 3.75 -15.30
CA ILE A 99 -5.84 4.33 -14.00
C ILE A 99 -4.59 5.18 -14.14
N ARG A 100 -4.67 6.45 -13.72
CA ARG A 100 -3.52 7.37 -13.71
C ARG A 100 -2.67 7.10 -12.48
N ILE A 101 -1.37 6.95 -12.67
CA ILE A 101 -0.42 6.77 -11.56
C ILE A 101 0.14 8.15 -11.17
N ILE A 102 0.05 8.51 -9.90
CA ILE A 102 0.65 9.74 -9.36
C ILE A 102 1.64 9.36 -8.25
N ASN A 103 2.89 9.75 -8.43
CA ASN A 103 3.98 9.52 -7.48
C ASN A 103 4.17 10.71 -6.54
N ASN A 104 5.01 10.53 -5.52
CA ASN A 104 5.37 11.54 -4.54
C ASN A 104 4.18 12.17 -3.79
N VAL A 105 3.12 11.37 -3.56
CA VAL A 105 1.95 11.82 -2.80
C VAL A 105 2.30 11.84 -1.32
N GLY A 106 2.18 13.01 -0.67
CA GLY A 106 2.52 13.18 0.74
C GLY A 106 4.01 13.49 1.01
N GLY A 107 4.81 13.68 -0.05
CA GLY A 107 6.21 14.09 0.06
C GLY A 107 7.17 12.98 0.49
N ASP A 108 8.32 13.40 1.01
CA ASP A 108 9.42 12.52 1.40
C ASP A 108 9.08 11.64 2.60
N LYS A 109 9.76 10.50 2.67
CA LYS A 109 9.58 9.53 3.74
C LYS A 109 10.14 10.06 5.07
N VAL A 110 9.25 10.51 5.95
CA VAL A 110 9.63 11.04 7.28
C VAL A 110 10.00 9.94 8.28
N GLN A 111 9.31 8.78 8.26
CA GLN A 111 9.52 7.70 9.24
C GLN A 111 9.26 6.31 8.63
N SER A 112 9.77 5.25 9.27
CA SER A 112 9.42 3.87 8.93
C SER A 112 9.40 2.92 10.13
N SER A 113 8.59 1.88 10.04
CA SER A 113 8.52 0.82 11.06
C SER A 113 9.88 0.14 11.30
N SER A 114 10.67 -0.09 10.24
CA SER A 114 12.02 -0.65 10.37
C SER A 114 12.95 0.24 11.21
N MET A 115 12.85 1.57 11.05
CA MET A 115 13.62 2.54 11.84
C MET A 115 13.19 2.53 13.32
N LEU A 116 11.87 2.52 13.58
CA LEU A 116 11.32 2.48 14.94
C LEU A 116 11.71 1.19 15.67
N LEU A 117 11.48 0.04 15.04
CA LEU A 117 11.80 -1.28 15.61
C LEU A 117 13.31 -1.46 15.80
N GLY A 118 14.12 -0.94 14.87
CA GLY A 118 15.58 -0.95 15.01
C GLY A 118 16.08 -0.20 16.25
N GLY A 119 15.38 0.86 16.66
CA GLY A 119 15.67 1.57 17.92
C GLY A 119 15.39 0.72 19.16
N VAL A 120 14.24 0.04 19.19
CA VAL A 120 13.82 -0.82 20.31
C VAL A 120 14.75 -2.03 20.46
N ILE A 121 15.08 -2.71 19.35
CA ILE A 121 15.96 -3.89 19.38
C ILE A 121 17.36 -3.54 19.89
N LYS A 122 17.88 -2.35 19.56
CA LYS A 122 19.18 -1.88 20.09
C LYS A 122 19.12 -1.60 21.58
N ALA A 123 18.03 -0.97 22.06
CA ALA A 123 17.85 -0.66 23.47
C ALA A 123 17.71 -1.91 24.35
N GLN A 124 17.13 -3.00 23.84
CA GLN A 124 17.02 -4.28 24.57
C GLN A 124 18.33 -5.07 24.66
N LYS A 125 19.33 -4.73 23.85
CA LYS A 125 20.65 -5.38 23.81
C LYS A 125 21.73 -4.60 24.58
N ALA A 126 21.41 -3.41 25.08
CA ALA A 126 22.26 -2.58 25.92
C ALA A 126 21.95 -2.84 27.40
#